data_AF-A0A3C2DVI7-F1
#
_entry.id   AF-A0A3C2DVI7-F1
#
_cell.length_a   1.000
_cell.length_b   1.000
_cell.length_c   1.000
_cell.angle_alpha   90.00
_cell.angle_beta   90.00
_cell.angle_gamma   90.00
#
_symmetry.space_group_name_H-M   'P 1'
#
loop_
_entity.id
_entity.type
_entity.pdbx_description
1 polymer ?
#
loop_
_entity_poly.entity_id
_entity_poly.type
_entity_poly.pdbx_seq_one_letter_code
_entity_poly.pdbx_strand_id
1 'polypeptide(L)'
;MLKELAVKNALSGDGVIRFSKEDTAKLPQNFISGVHSALSGKGSVSLGDSCDIDSGFMLVYGDIDVNCTFGSLVSEKRDELFDELNKLLFN
;
A
#
# COMPACT_ATOMS: atom_id res chain seq x y z
N MET A 1 -5.35 -6.90 5.85
CA MET A 1 -4.91 -6.70 4.45
C MET A 1 -4.44 -5.27 4.15
N LEU A 2 -5.29 -4.27 3.86
CA LEU A 2 -4.82 -2.92 3.46
C LEU A 2 -3.89 -2.26 4.50
N LYS A 3 -4.24 -2.35 5.80
CA LYS A 3 -3.38 -1.87 6.89
C LYS A 3 -2.02 -2.58 6.94
N GLU A 4 -1.98 -3.89 6.73
CA GLU A 4 -0.72 -4.66 6.75
C GLU A 4 0.15 -4.33 5.55
N LEU A 5 -0.46 -4.13 4.37
CA LEU A 5 0.23 -3.66 3.18
C LEU A 5 0.85 -2.28 3.40
N ALA A 6 0.09 -1.36 4.00
CA ALA A 6 0.61 -0.03 4.34
C ALA A 6 1.79 -0.11 5.30
N VAL A 7 1.73 -0.96 6.33
CA VAL A 7 2.83 -1.15 7.30
C VAL A 7 4.04 -1.85 6.66
N LYS A 8 3.81 -2.80 5.75
CA LYS A 8 4.88 -3.54 5.06
C LYS A 8 5.66 -2.66 4.08
N ASN A 9 4.95 -1.81 3.34
CA ASN A 9 5.52 -0.93 2.32
C ASN A 9 5.88 0.46 2.84
N ALA A 10 5.60 0.75 4.12
CA ALA A 10 6.00 1.99 4.75
C ALA A 10 7.51 2.12 4.85
N LEU A 11 8.01 3.29 4.46
CA LEU A 11 9.40 3.69 4.64
C LEU A 11 9.58 4.41 5.97
N SER A 12 10.84 4.58 6.36
CA SER A 12 11.17 5.35 7.54
C SER A 12 10.99 6.85 7.31
N GLY A 13 10.47 7.54 8.32
CA GLY A 13 10.17 8.97 8.27
C GLY A 13 8.67 9.27 8.18
N ASP A 14 8.35 10.52 7.83
CA ASP A 14 6.98 11.01 7.72
C ASP A 14 6.45 10.80 6.31
N GLY A 15 5.47 9.91 6.19
CA GLY A 15 4.83 9.55 4.94
C GLY A 15 3.41 10.09 4.83
N VAL A 16 2.94 10.19 3.60
CA VAL A 16 1.56 10.57 3.28
C VAL A 16 0.92 9.43 2.50
N ILE A 17 -0.16 8.85 3.03
CA ILE A 17 -0.96 7.87 2.31
C ILE A 17 -2.05 8.59 1.51
N ARG A 18 -2.18 8.24 0.24
CA ARG A 18 -3.15 8.83 -0.70
C ARG A 18 -4.00 7.73 -1.30
N PHE A 19 -5.31 7.94 -1.32
CA PHE A 19 -6.30 7.01 -1.87
C PHE A 19 -6.98 7.62 -3.09
N SER A 20 -7.76 6.82 -3.81
CA SER A 20 -8.72 7.35 -4.81
C SER A 20 -9.78 8.20 -4.13
N LYS A 21 -10.42 9.12 -4.85
CA LYS A 21 -11.53 9.93 -4.32
C LYS A 21 -12.64 9.07 -3.72
N GLU A 22 -12.97 7.96 -4.38
CA GLU A 22 -14.01 7.04 -3.93
C GLU A 22 -13.62 6.28 -2.67
N ASP A 23 -12.37 5.83 -2.58
CA ASP A 23 -11.88 5.07 -1.43
C ASP A 23 -11.64 5.97 -0.22
N THR A 24 -11.23 7.23 -0.43
CA THR A 24 -11.15 8.23 0.64
C THR A 24 -12.51 8.42 1.32
N ALA A 25 -13.61 8.43 0.55
CA ALA A 25 -14.96 8.58 1.11
C ALA A 25 -15.46 7.34 1.86
N LYS A 26 -14.94 6.15 1.52
CA LYS A 26 -15.29 4.86 2.16
C LYS A 26 -14.35 4.51 3.33
N LEU A 27 -13.30 5.31 3.55
CA LEU A 27 -12.25 5.01 4.51
C LEU A 27 -12.78 5.09 5.95
N PRO A 28 -12.57 4.06 6.79
CA PRO A 28 -12.91 4.16 8.20
C PRO A 28 -12.08 5.26 8.88
N GLN A 29 -12.71 6.07 9.72
CA GLN A 29 -12.06 7.20 10.39
C GLN A 29 -10.80 6.80 11.19
N ASN A 30 -10.76 5.55 11.70
CA ASN A 30 -9.67 5.03 12.50
C ASN A 30 -8.59 4.29 11.69
N PHE A 31 -8.70 4.25 10.35
CA PHE A 31 -7.77 3.49 9.52
C PHE A 31 -6.33 4.02 9.63
N ILE A 32 -6.17 5.34 9.49
CA ILE A 32 -4.86 6.02 9.49
C ILE A 32 -4.19 5.89 10.85
N SER A 33 -4.93 6.18 11.93
CA SER A 33 -4.45 5.95 13.30
C SER A 33 -4.07 4.49 13.52
N GLY A 34 -4.85 3.56 12.96
CA GLY A 34 -4.56 2.14 13.01
C GLY A 34 -3.26 1.76 12.30
N VAL A 35 -2.95 2.35 11.15
CA VAL A 35 -1.68 2.18 10.43
C VAL A 35 -0.55 2.79 11.25
N HIS A 36 -0.70 4.04 11.71
CA HIS A 36 0.29 4.75 12.51
C HIS A 36 0.71 3.95 13.76
N SER A 37 -0.26 3.45 14.53
CA SER A 37 0.03 2.63 15.72
C SER A 37 0.74 1.32 15.39
N ALA A 38 0.57 0.77 14.18
CA ALA A 38 1.22 -0.46 13.76
C ALA A 38 2.63 -0.26 13.19
N LEU A 39 3.03 0.98 12.89
CA LEU A 39 4.38 1.30 12.44
C LEU A 39 5.42 1.20 13.56
N SER A 40 5.01 1.14 14.84
CA SER A 40 5.86 0.88 16.00
C SER A 40 7.18 1.69 16.03
N GLY A 41 7.13 2.95 15.60
CA GLY A 41 8.29 3.85 15.57
C GLY A 41 9.15 3.78 14.30
N LYS A 42 8.79 3.00 13.28
CA LYS A 42 9.45 3.04 11.96
C LYS A 42 9.28 4.39 11.26
N GLY A 43 8.18 5.09 11.53
CA GLY A 43 7.83 6.36 10.90
C GLY A 43 6.39 6.77 11.25
N SER A 44 5.92 7.84 10.61
CA SER A 44 4.54 8.31 10.72
C SER A 44 3.86 8.27 9.34
N VAL A 45 2.54 8.15 9.32
CA VAL A 45 1.75 8.22 8.09
C VAL A 45 0.52 9.07 8.34
N SER A 46 0.31 10.08 7.51
CA SER A 46 -0.90 10.93 7.50
C SER A 46 -1.71 10.72 6.22
N LEU A 47 -3.02 10.97 6.27
CA LEU A 47 -3.86 10.98 5.07
C LEU A 47 -3.62 12.28 4.28
N GLY A 48 -3.24 12.14 3.02
CA GLY A 48 -3.11 13.26 2.09
C GLY A 48 -4.32 13.40 1.17
N ASP A 49 -4.22 14.35 0.24
CA ASP A 49 -5.24 14.57 -0.79
C ASP A 49 -5.40 13.33 -1.67
N SER A 50 -6.64 13.09 -2.08
CA SER A 50 -6.96 12.04 -3.04
C SER A 50 -6.11 12.14 -4.31
N CYS A 51 -5.79 11.01 -4.92
CA CYS A 51 -5.04 10.92 -6.16
C CYS A 51 -5.81 10.13 -7.23
N ASP A 52 -5.36 10.24 -8.48
CA ASP A 52 -5.97 9.56 -9.62
C ASP A 52 -5.44 8.13 -9.71
N ILE A 53 -6.07 7.23 -8.95
CA ILE A 53 -5.78 5.79 -8.95
C ILE A 53 -7.09 5.02 -8.97
N ASP A 54 -7.11 3.88 -9.66
CA ASP A 54 -8.31 3.04 -9.76
C ASP A 54 -8.61 2.29 -8.45
N SER A 55 -7.58 1.80 -7.76
CA SER A 55 -7.72 1.05 -6.52
C SER A 55 -6.43 0.91 -5.72
N GLY A 56 -6.54 0.76 -4.40
CA GLY A 56 -5.40 0.65 -3.49
C GLY A 56 -4.98 2.01 -2.93
N PHE A 57 -3.68 2.25 -2.79
CA PHE A 57 -3.15 3.52 -2.26
C PHE A 57 -1.73 3.81 -2.75
N MET A 58 -1.30 5.06 -2.60
CA MET A 58 0.08 5.50 -2.76
C MET A 58 0.64 5.88 -1.39
N LEU A 59 1.91 5.57 -1.12
CA LEU A 59 2.65 6.15 0.01
C LEU A 59 3.70 7.12 -0.53
N VAL A 60 3.66 8.37 -0.07
CA VAL A 60 4.56 9.44 -0.52
C VAL A 60 5.47 9.84 0.63
N TYR A 61 6.78 9.82 0.41
CA TYR A 61 7.81 10.21 1.38
C TYR A 61 8.75 11.22 0.70
N GLY A 62 8.45 12.51 0.82
CA GLY A 62 9.20 13.55 0.10
C GLY A 62 9.09 13.33 -1.42
N ASP A 63 10.23 13.02 -2.06
CA ASP A 63 10.32 12.76 -3.50
C ASP A 63 10.12 11.28 -3.89
N ILE A 64 9.79 10.41 -2.91
CA ILE A 64 9.63 8.98 -3.12
C ILE A 64 8.15 8.61 -3.12
N ASP A 65 7.68 8.09 -4.25
CA ASP A 65 6.35 7.52 -4.40
C ASP A 65 6.42 5.99 -4.40
N VAL A 66 5.75 5.37 -3.43
CA VAL A 66 5.60 3.91 -3.34
C VAL A 66 4.20 3.53 -3.81
N ASN A 67 4.12 2.90 -4.98
CA ASN A 67 2.86 2.49 -5.57
C ASN A 67 2.35 1.18 -4.95
N CYS A 68 1.27 1.29 -4.15
CA CYS A 68 0.60 0.15 -3.52
C CYS A 68 -0.80 -0.08 -4.12
N THR A 69 -0.99 0.22 -5.40
CA THR A 69 -2.23 -0.12 -6.12
C THR A 69 -2.39 -1.63 -6.23
N PHE A 70 -3.63 -2.12 -6.30
CA PHE A 70 -3.85 -3.57 -6.45
C PHE A 70 -3.22 -4.12 -7.73
N GLY A 71 -3.21 -3.35 -8.83
CA GLY A 71 -2.51 -3.72 -10.05
C GLY A 71 -1.02 -3.96 -9.82
N SER A 72 -0.34 -3.02 -9.13
CA SER A 72 1.08 -3.15 -8.77
C SER A 72 1.32 -4.35 -7.86
N LEU A 73 0.52 -4.51 -6.79
CA LEU A 73 0.66 -5.63 -5.84
C LEU A 73 0.44 -7.00 -6.51
N VAL A 74 -0.53 -7.12 -7.42
CA VAL A 74 -0.77 -8.35 -8.18
C VAL A 74 0.38 -8.59 -9.15
N SER A 75 0.90 -7.55 -9.82
CA SER A 75 2.03 -7.71 -10.74
C SER A 75 3.31 -8.15 -10.01
N GLU A 76 3.58 -7.63 -8.81
CA GLU A 76 4.72 -8.07 -7.98
C GLU A 76 4.61 -9.55 -7.58
N LYS A 77 3.40 -10.04 -7.33
CA LYS A 77 3.15 -11.44 -6.99
C LYS A 77 2.94 -12.35 -8.19
N ARG A 78 2.73 -11.78 -9.37
CA ARG A 78 2.53 -12.54 -10.60
C ARG A 78 3.74 -13.40 -10.90
N ASP A 79 4.93 -12.83 -10.87
CA ASP A 79 6.16 -13.56 -11.22
C ASP A 79 6.40 -14.74 -10.24
N GLU A 80 6.26 -14.51 -8.93
CA GLU A 80 6.31 -15.59 -7.92
C GLU A 80 5.27 -16.70 -8.19
N LEU A 81 4.04 -16.33 -8.55
CA LEU A 81 2.97 -17.30 -8.87
C LEU A 81 3.26 -18.08 -10.16
N PHE A 82 3.79 -17.42 -11.19
CA PHE A 82 4.18 -18.07 -12.45
C PHE A 82 5.35 -19.03 -12.24
N ASP A 83 6.32 -18.67 -11.40
CA ASP A 83 7.43 -19.56 -11.04
C ASP A 83 6.95 -20.81 -10.30
N GLU A 84 6.05 -20.68 -9.34
CA GLU A 84 5.46 -21.84 -8.64
C GLU A 84 4.58 -22.69 -9.57
N LEU A 85 3.79 -22.06 -10.46
CA LEU A 85 3.02 -22.79 -11.48
C LEU A 85 3.93 -23.55 -12.45
N ASN A 86 5.03 -22.95 -12.89
CA ASN A 86 5.99 -23.62 -13.75
C ASN A 86 6.61 -24.83 -13.07
N LYS A 87 6.96 -24.72 -11.78
CA LYS A 87 7.45 -25.85 -10.97
C LYS A 87 6.40 -26.95 -10.80
N LEU A 88 5.10 -26.62 -10.83
CA LEU A 88 4.03 -27.60 -10.61
C LEU A 88 3.55 -28.27 -11.91
N LEU A 89 3.64 -27.56 -13.04
CA LEU A 89 3.15 -28.03 -14.34
C LEU A 89 4.23 -28.69 -15.20
N PHE A 90 5.50 -28.31 -15.03
CA PHE A 90 6.61 -28.75 -15.89
C PHE A 90 7.74 -29.43 -15.12
N ASN A 91 7.52 -29.74 -13.84
CA ASN A 91 8.39 -30.56 -12.98
C ASN A 91 7.58 -31.75 -12.46
#